data_AF-A0A3A1QXZ8-F1
#
_entry.id   AF-A0A3A1QXZ8-F1
#
_cell.length_a   1.000
_cell.length_b   1.000
_cell.length_c   1.000
_cell.angle_alpha   90.00
_cell.angle_beta   90.00
_cell.angle_gamma   90.00
#
_symmetry.space_group_name_H-M   'P 1'
#
loop_
_entity.id
_entity.type
_entity.pdbx_description
1 polymer ?
#
loop_
_entity_poly.entity_id
_entity_poly.type
_entity_poly.pdbx_seq_one_letter_code
_entity_poly.pdbx_strand_id
1 'polypeptide(L)' 'MLQAVMALPEKAAFFLGLVVILLSEILLFVITLLLPFPSSITIIIKAIVWFMAFLMILSAADKRRLRLKKKK' A
#
# COMPACT_ATOMS: atom_id res chain seq x y z
N MET A 1 -4.75 -10.23 -12.20
CA MET A 1 -4.11 -9.37 -11.18
C MET A 1 -5.04 -8.99 -10.02
N LEU A 2 -6.26 -8.52 -10.29
CA LEU A 2 -7.27 -8.23 -9.24
C LEU A 2 -7.57 -9.45 -8.33
N GLN A 3 -7.64 -10.65 -8.91
CA GLN A 3 -7.85 -11.90 -8.16
C GLN A 3 -6.71 -12.23 -7.18
N ALA A 4 -5.47 -11.85 -7.50
CA ALA A 4 -4.32 -12.07 -6.62
C ALA A 4 -4.35 -11.13 -5.40
N VAL A 5 -4.75 -9.87 -5.61
CA VAL A 5 -5.03 -8.92 -4.51
C VAL A 5 -6.25 -9.39 -3.70
N MET A 6 -7.24 -10.00 -4.37
CA MET A 6 -8.39 -10.62 -3.72
C MET A 6 -8.09 -11.98 -3.03
N ALA A 7 -6.95 -12.61 -3.24
CA ALA A 7 -6.56 -13.83 -2.53
C ALA A 7 -5.94 -13.54 -1.14
N LEU A 8 -5.44 -12.31 -0.93
CA LEU A 8 -4.82 -11.93 0.35
C LEU A 8 -5.84 -11.89 1.51
N PRO A 9 -5.52 -12.42 2.70
CA PRO A 9 -6.38 -12.28 3.87
C PRO A 9 -6.70 -10.80 4.13
N GLU A 10 -7.97 -10.44 4.40
CA GLU A 10 -8.39 -9.04 4.67
C GLU A 10 -7.45 -8.30 5.62
N LYS A 11 -7.11 -8.97 6.73
CA LYS A 11 -6.22 -8.43 7.76
C LYS A 11 -4.80 -8.23 7.24
N ALA A 12 -4.32 -9.16 6.42
CA ALA A 12 -2.97 -9.11 5.85
C ALA A 12 -2.85 -8.01 4.79
N ALA A 13 -3.86 -7.82 3.92
CA ALA A 13 -3.85 -6.74 2.93
C ALA A 13 -3.86 -5.35 3.58
N PHE A 14 -4.65 -5.17 4.65
CA PHE A 14 -4.64 -3.94 5.44
C PHE A 14 -3.29 -3.70 6.13
N PHE A 15 -2.75 -4.74 6.79
CA PHE A 15 -1.47 -4.65 7.49
C PHE A 15 -0.31 -4.38 6.53
N LEU A 16 -0.31 -5.03 5.35
CA LEU A 16 0.68 -4.78 4.30
C LEU A 16 0.58 -3.36 3.76
N GLY A 17 -0.62 -2.85 3.47
CA GLY A 17 -0.80 -1.46 3.05
C GLY A 17 -0.29 -0.47 4.10
N LEU A 18 -0.57 -0.72 5.38
CA LEU A 18 -0.09 0.12 6.50
C LEU A 18 1.44 0.06 6.65
N VAL A 19 2.01 -1.14 6.61
CA VAL A 19 3.46 -1.35 6.68
C VAL A 19 4.16 -0.69 5.49
N VAL A 20 3.59 -0.78 4.29
CA VAL A 20 4.15 -0.12 3.10
C VAL A 20 4.17 1.40 3.28
N ILE A 21 3.11 2.01 3.82
CA ILE A 21 3.10 3.47 4.10
C ILE A 21 4.20 3.84 5.10
N LEU A 22 4.27 3.14 6.24
CA LEU A 22 5.24 3.43 7.31
C LEU A 22 6.69 3.16 6.89
N LEU A 23 6.93 2.01 6.26
CA LEU A 23 8.27 1.57 5.88
C LEU A 23 8.79 2.30 4.64
N SER A 24 7.90 2.74 3.73
CA SER A 24 8.31 3.46 2.52
C SER A 24 8.95 4.81 2.82
N GLU A 25 8.41 5.57 3.78
CA GLU A 25 8.99 6.84 4.23
C GLU A 25 10.42 6.65 4.78
N ILE A 26 10.61 5.61 5.60
CA ILE A 26 11.90 5.26 6.19
C ILE A 26 12.89 4.82 5.11
N LEU A 27 12.46 3.96 4.19
CA LEU A 27 13.32 3.42 3.13
C LEU A 27 13.73 4.52 2.15
N LEU A 28 12.81 5.42 1.77
CA LEU A 28 13.13 6.58 0.94
C LEU A 28 14.11 7.51 1.63
N PHE A 29 13.94 7.76 2.93
CA PHE A 29 14.89 8.58 3.70
C PHE A 29 16.30 7.99 3.68
N VAL A 30 16.44 6.68 3.93
CA VAL A 30 17.74 5.97 3.89
C VAL A 30 18.34 6.00 2.48
N ILE A 31 17.55 5.76 1.44
CA ILE A 31 18.03 5.79 0.05
C ILE A 31 18.50 7.20 -0.35
N THR A 32 17.75 8.24 0.04
CA THR A 32 18.10 9.63 -0.27
C THR A 32 19.38 10.07 0.46
N LEU A 33 19.65 9.50 1.64
CA LEU A 33 20.88 9.72 2.39
C LEU A 33 22.10 9.05 1.72
N LEU A 34 21.94 7.86 1.14
CA LEU A 34 23.03 7.14 0.47
C LEU A 34 23.26 7.59 -0.98
N LEU A 35 22.19 7.94 -1.71
CA LEU A 35 22.24 8.40 -3.08
C LEU A 35 21.43 9.70 -3.20
N PRO A 36 22.07 10.83 -3.56
CA PRO A 36 21.35 12.07 -3.80
C PRO A 36 20.53 11.95 -5.09
N PHE A 37 19.23 11.73 -4.94
CA PHE A 37 18.27 11.76 -6.04
C PHE A 37 17.69 13.17 -6.24
N PRO A 38 17.36 13.56 -7.48
CA PRO A 38 16.59 14.77 -7.74
C PRO A 38 15.22 14.71 -7.04
N SER A 39 14.82 15.83 -6.43
CA SER A 39 13.56 15.97 -5.67
C SER A 39 12.34 15.53 -6.48
N SER A 40 12.34 15.81 -7.79
CA SER A 40 11.26 15.44 -8.71
C SER A 40 11.05 13.92 -8.82
N ILE A 41 12.13 13.14 -8.81
CA ILE A 41 12.06 11.66 -8.92
C ILE A 41 11.53 11.07 -7.61
N THR A 42 12.00 11.57 -6.46
CA THR A 42 11.52 11.12 -5.15
C THR A 42 10.02 11.37 -4.94
N ILE A 43 9.48 12.48 -5.46
CA ILE A 43 8.05 12.79 -5.39
C ILE A 43 7.22 11.80 -6.21
N ILE A 44 7.66 11.46 -7.42
CA ILE A 44 6.97 10.49 -8.29
C ILE A 44 6.94 9.10 -7.63
N ILE A 45 8.08 8.66 -7.09
CA ILE A 45 8.17 7.37 -6.38
C ILE A 45 7.24 7.36 -5.16
N LYS A 46 7.26 8.42 -4.34
CA LYS A 46 6.35 8.54 -3.19
C LYS A 46 4.88 8.46 -3.62
N ALA A 47 4.49 9.18 -4.66
CA ALA A 47 3.12 9.18 -5.15
C ALA A 47 2.65 7.79 -5.60
N ILE A 48 3.50 7.04 -6.32
CA ILE A 48 3.18 5.67 -6.77
C ILE A 48 3.04 4.72 -5.58
N VAL A 49 3.97 4.79 -4.62
CA VAL A 49 3.94 3.92 -3.43
C VAL A 49 2.71 4.19 -2.58
N TRP A 50 2.36 5.47 -2.37
CA TRP A 50 1.15 5.86 -1.65
C TRP A 50 -0.12 5.40 -2.36
N PHE A 51 -0.19 5.56 -3.68
CA PHE A 51 -1.32 5.09 -4.47
C PHE A 51 -1.50 3.57 -4.36
N MET A 52 -0.40 2.81 -4.44
CA MET A 52 -0.42 1.35 -4.30
C MET A 52 -0.88 0.91 -2.91
N ALA A 53 -0.39 1.56 -1.85
CA ALA A 53 -0.79 1.27 -0.47
C ALA A 53 -2.26 1.63 -0.23
N PHE A 54 -2.74 2.75 -0.78
CA PHE A 54 -4.13 3.14 -0.73
C PHE A 54 -5.04 2.08 -1.37
N LEU A 55 -4.66 1.56 -2.56
CA LEU A 55 -5.41 0.49 -3.21
C LEU A 55 -5.44 -0.82 -2.38
N MET A 56 -4.36 -1.15 -1.67
CA MET A 56 -4.34 -2.31 -0.77
C MET A 56 -5.31 -2.13 0.41
N ILE A 57 -5.33 -0.96 1.03
CA ILE A 57 -6.25 -0.63 2.14
C ILE A 57 -7.70 -0.64 1.63
N LEU A 58 -7.95 -0.03 0.48
CA LEU A 58 -9.29 0.00 -0.13
C LEU A 58 -9.77 -1.42 -0.47
N SER A 59 -8.92 -2.27 -1.04
CA SER A 59 -9.24 -3.67 -1.32
C SER A 59 -9.57 -4.46 -0.05
N ALA A 60 -8.84 -4.21 1.05
CA ALA A 60 -9.14 -4.81 2.34
C ALA A 60 -10.49 -4.35 2.90
N ALA A 61 -10.84 -3.06 2.74
CA ALA A 61 -12.12 -2.51 3.15
C ALA A 61 -13.29 -3.07 2.32
N ASP A 62 -13.10 -3.22 1.01
CA ASP A 62 -14.13 -3.69 0.09
C ASP A 62 -14.46 -5.18 0.31
N LYS A 63 -13.43 -6.00 0.58
CA LYS A 63 -13.63 -7.38 1.06
C LYS A 63 -14.43 -7.45 2.35
N ARG A 64 -14.14 -6.57 3.32
CA ARG A 64 -14.86 -6.52 4.61
C ARG A 64 -16.33 -6.22 4.40
N ARG A 65 -16.64 -5.36 3.43
CA ARG A 65 -18.01 -5.02 3.04
C ARG A 65 -18.72 -6.20 2.36
N LEU A 66 -18.05 -6.92 1.46
CA LEU A 66 -18.58 -8.13 0.81
C LEU A 66 -18.86 -9.25 1.83
N ARG A 67 -17.98 -9.45 2.81
CA ARG A 67 -18.16 -10.44 3.88
C ARG A 67 -19.37 -10.15 4.77
N LEU A 68 -19.61 -8.86 5.06
CA LEU A 68 -20.80 -8.42 5.81
C LEU A 68 -22.09 -8.60 5.00
N LYS A 69 -22.05 -8.39 3.68
CA LYS A 69 -23.20 -8.57 2.79
C LYS A 69 -23.59 -10.04 2.60
N LYS A 70 -22.62 -10.97 2.67
CA LYS A 70 -22.84 -12.43 2.55
C LYS A 70 -23.38 -13.10 3.83
N LYS A 71 -23.38 -12.37 4.95
CA LYS A 71 -23.88 -12.82 6.26
C LYS A 71 -25.31 -12.36 6.58
N LYS A 72 -25.90 -11.53 5.70
CA LYS A 72 -27.32 -11.19 5.67
C LYS A 72 -28.02 -12.07 4.66
#